data_AF-A0A9E6ZE89-F1
#
_entry.id   AF-A0A9E6ZE89-F1
#
_cell.length_a   1.000
_cell.length_b   1.000
_cell.length_c   1.000
_cell.angle_alpha   90.00
_cell.angle_beta   90.00
_cell.angle_gamma   90.00
#
_symmetry.space_group_name_H-M   'P 1'
#
loop_
_entity.id
_entity.type
_entity.pdbx_description
1 polymer ?
#
loop_
_entity_poly.entity_id
_entity_poly.type
_entity_poly.pdbx_seq_one_letter_code
_entity_poly.pdbx_strand_id
1 'polypeptide(L)'
;MGKIPCTHDEYVAKVKKIHGDKISIVGRYKGNSKRIALRCNVDGCNNQWETVAWNLIKTNPTGCRVCADRKAALERTLTQDEFESNLYSAHGGKVIALEPYKTANTRILFKDIECGHEWMCTPNNITKTGCPICNISRGERLIKRLLDERGVDYKQQFKFDDCKNVRALPFDFAIFNDGELYTLIEWQGRQHFEPVETFGGDESFEQTRLRDYIKWDYCVSNNIRIAYIPYYTREDDLPEILDGILPPKEVIVSV
;
A
#
# COMPACT_ATOMS: atom_id res chain seq x y z
N MET A 1 56.90 10.24 24.76
CA MET A 1 55.46 10.15 25.09
C MET A 1 54.81 11.48 24.70
N GLY A 2 53.81 11.48 23.82
CA GLY A 2 53.14 12.72 23.40
C GLY A 2 52.39 13.37 24.55
N LYS A 3 52.56 14.68 24.74
CA LYS A 3 51.85 15.43 25.79
C LYS A 3 50.33 15.33 25.56
N ILE A 4 49.59 14.98 26.62
CA ILE A 4 48.12 15.01 26.59
C ILE A 4 47.70 16.49 26.56
N PRO A 5 46.84 16.92 25.61
CA PRO A 5 46.54 18.34 25.40
C PRO A 5 45.85 19.08 26.55
N CYS A 6 45.14 18.36 27.43
CA CYS A 6 44.42 18.90 28.57
C CYS A 6 44.12 17.79 29.59
N THR A 7 43.72 18.16 30.79
CA THR A 7 43.31 17.18 31.82
C THR A 7 41.96 16.54 31.47
N HIS A 8 41.59 15.50 32.23
CA HIS A 8 40.28 14.86 32.05
C HIS A 8 39.13 15.84 32.35
N ASP A 9 39.21 16.59 33.44
CA ASP A 9 38.14 17.50 33.88
C ASP A 9 38.01 18.69 32.92
N GLU A 10 39.13 19.22 32.43
CA GLU A 10 39.13 20.25 31.38
C GLU A 10 38.47 19.75 30.10
N TYR A 11 38.73 18.49 29.72
CA TYR A 11 38.11 17.88 28.55
C TYR A 11 36.59 17.68 28.75
N VAL A 12 36.18 17.18 29.92
CA VAL A 12 34.76 17.02 30.28
C VAL A 12 34.03 18.37 30.23
N ALA A 13 34.64 19.44 30.76
CA ALA A 13 34.09 20.79 30.69
C ALA A 13 33.94 21.30 29.23
N LYS A 14 34.91 21.02 28.35
CA LYS A 14 34.81 21.35 26.91
C LYS A 14 33.65 20.64 26.24
N VAL A 15 33.47 19.34 26.50
CA VAL A 15 32.36 18.56 25.95
C VAL A 15 31.02 19.09 26.46
N LYS A 16 30.90 19.36 27.76
CA LYS A 16 29.68 19.94 28.35
C LYS A 16 29.35 21.31 27.77
N LYS A 17 30.34 22.16 27.49
CA LYS A 17 30.13 23.47 26.85
C LYS A 17 29.51 23.36 25.46
N ILE A 18 29.87 22.32 24.68
CA ILE A 18 29.40 22.13 23.30
C ILE A 18 28.07 21.37 23.24
N HIS A 19 27.93 20.30 24.02
CA HIS A 19 26.79 19.39 23.94
C HIS A 19 25.75 19.60 25.05
N GLY A 20 26.02 20.50 26.01
CA GLY A 20 25.22 20.64 27.22
C GLY A 20 25.23 19.34 28.03
N ASP A 21 24.09 19.02 28.65
CA ASP A 21 23.91 17.78 29.40
C ASP A 21 23.47 16.59 28.51
N LYS A 22 23.46 16.74 27.17
CA LYS A 22 22.98 15.70 26.24
C LYS A 22 23.91 14.49 26.14
N ILE A 23 25.16 14.61 26.57
CA ILE A 23 26.19 13.56 26.49
C ILE A 23 26.96 13.49 27.81
N SER A 24 27.07 12.28 28.37
CA SER A 24 27.96 11.97 29.47
C SER A 24 29.18 11.19 29.00
N ILE A 25 30.36 11.55 29.51
CA ILE A 25 31.60 10.79 29.33
C ILE A 25 31.63 9.65 30.34
N VAL A 26 31.76 8.41 29.87
CA VAL A 26 31.81 7.21 30.70
C VAL A 26 33.25 6.73 30.89
N GLY A 27 34.12 6.96 29.91
CA GLY A 27 35.53 6.55 29.96
C GLY A 27 36.52 7.67 30.32
N ARG A 28 37.75 7.30 30.71
CA ARG A 28 38.82 8.28 30.98
C ARG A 28 39.39 8.87 29.69
N TYR A 29 39.56 10.20 29.66
CA TYR A 29 40.22 10.88 28.56
C TYR A 29 41.73 10.55 28.52
N LYS A 30 42.23 10.15 27.35
CA LYS A 30 43.63 9.74 27.12
C LYS A 30 44.32 10.51 25.99
N GLY A 31 43.71 11.60 25.52
CA GLY A 31 44.20 12.40 24.38
C GLY A 31 43.22 12.46 23.20
N ASN A 32 43.38 13.47 22.35
CA ASN A 32 42.43 13.81 21.28
C ASN A 32 42.27 12.71 20.22
N SER A 33 43.33 11.95 19.91
CA SER A 33 43.29 10.87 18.92
C SER A 33 42.85 9.52 19.51
N LYS A 34 42.55 9.45 20.80
CA LYS A 34 42.12 8.22 21.46
C LYS A 34 40.61 8.13 21.54
N ARG A 35 40.10 6.90 21.53
CA ARG A 35 38.67 6.63 21.71
C ARG A 35 38.25 6.90 23.15
N ILE A 36 37.02 7.37 23.32
CA ILE A 36 36.39 7.64 24.60
C ILE A 36 34.95 7.13 24.56
N ALA A 37 34.54 6.45 25.63
CA ALA A 37 33.19 5.92 25.80
C ALA A 37 32.23 7.01 26.31
N LEU A 38 31.04 7.03 25.72
CA LEU A 38 30.01 8.07 25.90
C LEU A 38 28.64 7.44 26.09
N ARG A 39 27.75 8.17 26.75
CA ARG A 39 26.32 7.88 26.89
C ARG A 39 25.50 9.10 26.48
N CYS A 40 24.42 8.87 25.75
CA CYS A 40 23.45 9.92 25.45
C CYS A 40 22.46 10.06 26.62
N ASN A 41 22.13 11.30 26.99
CA ASN A 41 21.15 11.61 28.04
C ASN A 41 19.88 12.25 27.45
N VAL A 42 19.71 12.26 26.12
CA VAL A 42 18.47 12.73 25.50
C VAL A 42 17.36 11.74 25.82
N ASP A 43 16.21 12.25 26.24
CA ASP A 43 15.08 11.41 26.62
C ASP A 43 14.66 10.45 25.48
N GLY A 44 14.31 9.22 25.87
CA GLY A 44 14.06 8.12 24.95
C GLY A 44 15.29 7.65 24.12
N CYS A 45 16.49 8.16 24.38
CA CYS A 45 17.74 7.71 23.73
C CYS A 45 18.64 6.97 24.72
N ASN A 46 18.78 5.65 24.52
CA ASN A 46 19.65 4.80 25.34
C ASN A 46 21.02 4.53 24.70
N ASN A 47 21.44 5.35 23.73
CA ASN A 47 22.63 5.08 22.95
C ASN A 47 23.91 5.26 23.80
N GLN A 48 24.76 4.23 23.80
CA GLN A 48 26.11 4.25 24.35
C GLN A 48 27.09 3.90 23.23
N TRP A 49 28.14 4.70 23.06
CA TRP A 49 29.05 4.55 21.93
C TRP A 49 30.46 5.00 22.27
N GLU A 50 31.42 4.60 21.44
CA GLU A 50 32.80 5.08 21.52
C GLU A 50 33.17 5.85 20.26
N THR A 51 33.79 7.02 20.43
CA THR A 51 34.33 7.82 19.32
C THR A 51 35.69 8.39 19.69
N VAL A 52 36.42 8.91 18.70
CA VAL A 52 37.66 9.66 18.93
C VAL A 52 37.35 10.97 19.66
N ALA A 53 38.08 11.27 20.74
CA ALA A 53 37.82 12.42 21.58
C ALA A 53 37.82 13.77 20.82
N TRP A 54 38.65 13.92 19.77
CA TRP A 54 38.64 15.10 18.91
C TRP A 54 37.27 15.37 18.25
N ASN A 55 36.50 14.34 17.91
CA ASN A 55 35.23 14.49 17.19
C ASN A 55 34.15 15.22 17.99
N LEU A 56 34.23 15.21 19.32
CA LEU A 56 33.28 15.89 20.19
C LEU A 56 33.53 17.40 20.30
N ILE A 57 34.74 17.85 19.98
CA ILE A 57 35.20 19.23 20.24
C ILE A 57 35.74 19.97 19.01
N LYS A 58 35.77 19.32 17.85
CA LYS A 58 36.15 19.95 16.57
C LYS A 58 35.13 21.04 16.17
N THR A 59 35.46 21.85 15.18
CA THR A 59 34.62 22.96 14.68
C THR A 59 33.18 22.55 14.35
N ASN A 60 32.99 21.39 13.73
CA ASN A 60 31.67 20.78 13.48
C ASN A 60 31.55 19.50 14.33
N PRO A 61 31.26 19.63 15.63
CA PRO A 61 31.32 18.51 16.57
C PRO A 61 30.22 17.50 16.26
N THR A 62 30.54 16.22 16.39
CA THR A 62 29.54 15.14 16.22
C THR A 62 28.96 14.75 17.57
N GLY A 63 27.64 14.62 17.65
CA GLY A 63 26.94 14.12 18.82
C GLY A 63 26.50 12.66 18.69
N CYS A 64 25.40 12.32 19.36
CA CYS A 64 24.77 11.01 19.27
C CYS A 64 24.17 10.78 17.87
N ARG A 65 24.66 9.76 17.14
CA ARG A 65 24.17 9.41 15.81
C ARG A 65 22.69 9.04 15.81
N VAL A 66 22.23 8.31 16.82
CA VAL A 66 20.82 7.91 16.96
C VAL A 66 19.90 9.13 17.05
N CYS A 67 20.28 10.16 17.82
CA CYS A 67 19.51 11.39 17.90
C CYS A 67 19.53 12.18 16.59
N ALA A 68 20.67 12.23 15.90
CA ALA A 68 20.78 12.89 14.60
C ALA A 68 19.88 12.22 13.55
N ASP A 69 19.88 10.88 13.49
CA ASP A 69 19.04 10.13 12.56
C ASP A 69 17.54 10.29 12.88
N ARG A 70 17.16 10.31 14.17
CA ARG A 70 15.77 10.59 14.60
C ARG A 70 15.33 12.00 14.18
N LYS A 71 16.18 13.00 14.36
CA LYS A 71 15.89 14.38 13.93
C LYS A 71 15.71 14.44 12.41
N ALA A 72 16.62 13.85 11.64
CA ALA A 72 16.52 13.80 10.20
C ALA A 72 15.32 12.98 9.70
N ALA A 73 14.86 11.98 10.45
CA ALA A 73 13.63 11.26 10.14
C ALA A 73 12.39 12.14 10.39
N LEU A 74 12.37 12.88 11.49
CA LEU A 74 11.29 13.82 11.80
C LEU A 74 11.18 14.93 10.75
N GLU A 75 12.30 15.53 10.36
CA GLU A 75 12.35 16.59 9.33
C GLU A 75 11.95 16.10 7.93
N ARG A 76 12.09 14.79 7.65
CA ARG A 76 11.62 14.16 6.39
C ARG A 76 10.18 13.67 6.46
N THR A 77 9.59 13.61 7.65
CA THR A 77 8.21 13.18 7.82
C THR A 77 7.32 14.33 7.38
N LEU A 78 6.36 14.04 6.50
CA LEU A 78 5.41 15.04 6.03
C LEU A 78 4.61 15.60 7.21
N THR A 79 4.26 16.86 7.12
CA THR A 79 3.22 17.45 7.96
C THR A 79 1.84 16.88 7.58
N GLN A 80 0.85 17.10 8.44
CA GLN A 80 -0.55 16.72 8.15
C GLN A 80 -1.02 17.33 6.83
N ASP A 81 -0.82 18.64 6.65
CA ASP A 81 -1.28 19.37 5.47
C ASP A 81 -0.59 18.91 4.19
N GLU A 82 0.72 18.65 4.23
CA GLU A 82 1.45 18.10 3.08
C GLU A 82 0.95 16.69 2.71
N PHE A 83 0.65 15.86 3.71
CA PHE A 83 0.07 14.55 3.47
C PHE A 83 -1.32 14.65 2.82
N GLU A 84 -2.20 15.50 3.34
CA GLU A 84 -3.55 15.70 2.81
C GLU A 84 -3.52 16.27 1.39
N SER A 85 -2.63 17.23 1.12
CA SER A 85 -2.41 17.77 -0.22
C SER A 85 -1.97 16.68 -1.21
N ASN A 86 -1.01 15.83 -0.81
CA ASN A 86 -0.56 14.69 -1.63
C ASN A 86 -1.68 13.67 -1.86
N LEU A 87 -2.50 13.39 -0.84
CA LEU A 87 -3.65 12.49 -0.97
C LEU A 87 -4.68 13.04 -1.95
N TYR A 88 -4.98 14.35 -1.87
CA TYR A 88 -5.86 15.02 -2.81
C TYR A 88 -5.32 14.99 -4.23
N SER A 89 -4.03 15.27 -4.45
CA SER A 89 -3.41 15.19 -5.77
C SER A 89 -3.46 13.78 -6.38
N ALA A 90 -3.32 12.74 -5.55
CA ALA A 90 -3.37 11.35 -6.01
C ALA A 90 -4.78 10.90 -6.43
N HIS A 91 -5.82 11.36 -5.71
CA HIS A 91 -7.19 10.82 -5.84
C HIS A 91 -8.25 11.83 -6.25
N GLY A 92 -7.91 13.10 -6.44
CA GLY A 92 -8.86 14.17 -6.75
C GLY A 92 -9.94 14.35 -5.68
N GLY A 93 -9.62 14.10 -4.41
CA GLY A 93 -10.56 14.19 -3.28
C GLY A 93 -11.49 12.98 -3.08
N LYS A 94 -11.39 11.94 -3.92
CA LYS A 94 -12.20 10.72 -3.79
C LYS A 94 -11.85 9.88 -2.57
N VAL A 95 -10.60 9.97 -2.12
CA VAL A 95 -10.10 9.23 -0.95
C VAL A 95 -9.75 10.23 0.14
N ILE A 96 -10.28 10.02 1.34
CA ILE A 96 -10.02 10.83 2.53
C ILE A 96 -9.41 9.98 3.64
N ALA A 97 -8.57 10.59 4.47
CA ALA A 97 -8.08 9.98 5.71
C ALA A 97 -9.09 10.26 6.84
N LEU A 98 -9.44 9.22 7.61
CA LEU A 98 -10.33 9.34 8.77
C LEU A 98 -9.58 9.44 10.10
N GLU A 99 -8.25 9.29 10.08
CA GLU A 99 -7.38 9.44 11.23
C GLU A 99 -6.22 10.39 10.92
N PRO A 100 -5.63 11.05 11.94
CA PRO A 100 -4.46 11.89 11.77
C PRO A 100 -3.26 11.12 11.21
N TYR A 101 -2.49 11.79 10.34
CA TYR A 101 -1.22 11.30 9.83
C TYR A 101 -0.20 11.18 10.97
N LYS A 102 0.50 10.06 11.01
CA LYS A 102 1.56 9.79 11.99
C LYS A 102 2.91 9.68 11.29
N THR A 103 3.02 8.75 10.34
CA THR A 103 4.18 8.55 9.48
C THR A 103 3.75 7.91 8.17
N ALA A 104 4.63 7.92 7.17
CA ALA A 104 4.38 7.33 5.86
C ALA A 104 4.04 5.82 5.91
N ASN A 105 4.47 5.12 6.96
CA ASN A 105 4.36 3.67 7.09
C ASN A 105 3.47 3.21 8.26
N THR A 106 2.89 4.14 9.02
CA THR A 106 1.91 3.80 10.06
C THR A 106 0.55 3.64 9.40
N ARG A 107 -0.11 2.49 9.58
CA ARG A 107 -1.45 2.27 9.04
C ARG A 107 -2.45 3.21 9.71
N ILE A 108 -3.30 3.82 8.90
CA ILE A 108 -4.43 4.64 9.32
C ILE A 108 -5.68 4.28 8.51
N LEU A 109 -6.85 4.71 8.99
CA LEU A 109 -8.12 4.47 8.33
C LEU A 109 -8.38 5.47 7.19
N PHE A 110 -8.81 4.95 6.04
CA PHE A 110 -9.20 5.72 4.87
C PHE A 110 -10.63 5.40 4.46
N LYS A 111 -11.25 6.33 3.73
CA LYS A 111 -12.55 6.16 3.09
C LYS A 111 -12.52 6.63 1.65
N ASP A 112 -13.12 5.85 0.76
CA ASP A 112 -13.47 6.30 -0.58
C ASP A 112 -14.91 6.82 -0.53
N ILE A 113 -15.10 8.10 -0.86
CA ILE A 113 -16.40 8.74 -0.76
C ILE A 113 -17.34 8.35 -1.91
N GLU A 114 -16.83 7.85 -3.03
CA GLU A 114 -17.67 7.43 -4.16
C GLU A 114 -18.36 6.09 -3.87
N CYS A 115 -17.64 5.12 -3.31
CA CYS A 115 -18.21 3.80 -2.98
C CYS A 115 -18.55 3.62 -1.49
N GLY A 116 -18.14 4.54 -0.63
CA GLY A 116 -18.35 4.48 0.83
C GLY A 116 -17.46 3.49 1.57
N HIS A 117 -16.57 2.76 0.88
CA HIS A 117 -15.71 1.74 1.49
C HIS A 117 -14.67 2.35 2.43
N GLU A 118 -14.47 1.72 3.60
CA GLU A 118 -13.50 2.13 4.61
C GLU A 118 -12.45 1.03 4.81
N TRP A 119 -11.15 1.37 4.82
CA TRP A 119 -10.09 0.39 4.99
C TRP A 119 -8.81 0.97 5.61
N MET A 120 -8.06 0.09 6.30
CA MET A 120 -6.78 0.43 6.91
C MET A 120 -5.63 0.22 5.93
N CYS A 121 -4.85 1.25 5.63
CA CYS A 121 -3.59 1.11 4.87
C CYS A 121 -2.56 2.19 5.26
N THR A 122 -1.35 2.13 4.70
CA THR A 122 -0.30 3.12 4.99
C THR A 122 -0.40 4.33 4.04
N PRO A 123 -0.10 5.55 4.52
CA PRO A 123 -0.03 6.75 3.67
C PRO A 123 0.86 6.61 2.43
N ASN A 124 1.99 5.91 2.51
CA ASN A 124 2.87 5.67 1.36
C ASN A 124 2.29 4.71 0.32
N ASN A 125 1.39 3.81 0.73
CA ASN A 125 0.72 2.89 -0.18
C ASN A 125 -0.46 3.59 -0.85
N ILE A 126 -1.32 4.26 -0.07
CA ILE A 126 -2.53 4.88 -0.60
C ILE A 126 -2.24 5.98 -1.62
N THR A 127 -1.11 6.68 -1.57
CA THR A 127 -0.80 7.68 -2.60
C THR A 127 -0.47 7.07 -3.96
N LYS A 128 -0.20 5.76 -4.01
CA LYS A 128 0.14 5.00 -5.23
C LYS A 128 -0.99 4.09 -5.70
N THR A 129 -1.84 3.66 -4.77
CA THR A 129 -2.96 2.74 -5.00
C THR A 129 -4.29 3.45 -4.76
N GLY A 130 -5.39 2.97 -5.30
CA GLY A 130 -6.72 3.49 -4.97
C GLY A 130 -7.42 2.72 -3.85
N CYS A 131 -8.73 2.98 -3.73
CA CYS A 131 -9.63 2.08 -3.02
C CYS A 131 -9.55 0.68 -3.62
N PRO A 132 -9.38 -0.39 -2.80
CA PRO A 132 -9.26 -1.75 -3.31
C PRO A 132 -10.54 -2.26 -3.97
N ILE A 133 -11.70 -1.64 -3.72
CA ILE A 133 -12.97 -1.96 -4.38
C ILE A 133 -13.12 -1.21 -5.70
N CYS A 134 -12.69 0.06 -5.76
CA CYS A 134 -12.82 0.88 -6.97
C CYS A 134 -11.68 0.71 -7.96
N ASN A 135 -10.57 0.10 -7.53
CA ASN A 135 -9.39 -0.19 -8.33
C ASN A 135 -9.61 -1.42 -9.24
N ILE A 136 -10.69 -1.35 -10.00
CA ILE A 136 -11.12 -2.30 -11.03
C ILE A 136 -11.04 -1.62 -12.40
N SER A 137 -11.01 -2.41 -13.47
CA SER A 137 -10.97 -1.87 -14.84
C SER A 137 -12.21 -1.02 -15.16
N ARG A 138 -12.13 -0.19 -16.21
CA ARG A 138 -13.29 0.61 -16.67
C ARG A 138 -14.50 -0.28 -16.96
N GLY A 139 -14.26 -1.44 -17.59
CA GLY A 139 -15.32 -2.39 -17.93
C GLY A 139 -15.94 -3.03 -16.70
N GLU A 140 -15.12 -3.53 -15.76
CA GLU A 140 -15.62 -4.05 -14.49
C GLU A 140 -16.41 -2.99 -13.71
N ARG A 141 -15.97 -1.72 -13.72
CA ARG A 141 -16.70 -0.63 -13.06
C ARG A 141 -18.08 -0.40 -13.67
N LEU A 142 -18.19 -0.52 -14.99
CA LEU A 142 -19.46 -0.36 -15.70
C LEU A 142 -20.40 -1.54 -15.40
N ILE A 143 -19.88 -2.78 -15.46
CA ILE A 143 -20.64 -3.98 -15.06
C ILE A 143 -21.15 -3.83 -13.63
N LYS A 144 -20.26 -3.51 -12.68
CA LYS A 144 -20.62 -3.31 -11.28
C LYS A 144 -21.78 -2.32 -11.10
N ARG A 145 -21.69 -1.15 -11.75
CA ARG A 145 -22.76 -0.13 -11.70
C ARG A 145 -24.08 -0.69 -12.23
N LEU A 146 -24.06 -1.36 -13.37
CA LEU A 146 -25.28 -1.91 -13.99
C LEU A 146 -25.89 -3.05 -13.16
N LEU A 147 -25.08 -3.81 -12.43
CA LEU A 147 -25.53 -4.80 -11.46
C LEU A 147 -26.16 -4.14 -10.22
N ASP A 148 -25.51 -3.11 -9.66
CA ASP A 148 -26.02 -2.32 -8.53
C ASP A 148 -27.38 -1.69 -8.88
N GLU A 149 -27.50 -1.05 -10.04
CA GLU A 149 -28.74 -0.42 -10.53
C GLU A 149 -29.88 -1.42 -10.73
N ARG A 150 -29.57 -2.69 -11.01
CA ARG A 150 -30.55 -3.76 -11.18
C ARG A 150 -30.89 -4.46 -9.86
N GLY A 151 -30.18 -4.16 -8.76
CA GLY A 151 -30.36 -4.84 -7.47
C GLY A 151 -30.01 -6.33 -7.53
N VAL A 152 -29.06 -6.72 -8.38
CA VAL A 152 -28.61 -8.11 -8.53
C VAL A 152 -27.72 -8.48 -7.33
N ASP A 153 -27.88 -9.70 -6.79
CA ASP A 153 -26.94 -10.23 -5.81
C ASP A 153 -25.66 -10.74 -6.51
N TYR A 154 -24.51 -10.21 -6.13
CA TYR A 154 -23.23 -10.60 -6.71
C TYR A 154 -22.06 -10.46 -5.75
N LYS A 155 -20.98 -11.21 -6.04
CA LYS A 155 -19.68 -11.06 -5.40
C LYS A 155 -18.61 -10.76 -6.45
N GLN A 156 -17.75 -9.80 -6.16
CA GLN A 156 -16.59 -9.48 -7.02
C GLN A 156 -15.38 -10.36 -6.66
N GLN A 157 -14.51 -10.62 -7.64
CA GLN A 157 -13.25 -11.35 -7.44
C GLN A 157 -13.46 -12.72 -6.74
N PHE A 158 -14.57 -13.40 -7.07
CA PHE A 158 -15.03 -14.63 -6.45
C PHE A 158 -14.06 -15.78 -6.73
N LYS A 159 -13.80 -16.66 -5.76
CA LYS A 159 -12.82 -17.74 -5.90
C LYS A 159 -13.43 -19.06 -5.49
N PHE A 160 -13.05 -20.10 -6.22
CA PHE A 160 -13.16 -21.49 -5.77
C PHE A 160 -11.78 -21.94 -5.31
N ASP A 161 -11.72 -22.65 -4.18
CA ASP A 161 -10.45 -23.06 -3.56
C ASP A 161 -9.65 -24.05 -4.42
N ASP A 162 -10.34 -24.80 -5.27
CA ASP A 162 -9.83 -25.82 -6.17
C ASP A 162 -9.62 -25.32 -7.62
N CYS A 163 -10.23 -24.20 -8.04
CA CYS A 163 -9.91 -23.53 -9.30
C CYS A 163 -8.62 -22.69 -9.17
N LYS A 164 -7.45 -23.31 -9.39
CA LYS A 164 -6.14 -22.67 -9.16
C LYS A 164 -5.10 -22.97 -10.23
N ASN A 165 -4.20 -22.01 -10.44
CA ASN A 165 -2.90 -22.24 -11.10
C ASN A 165 -1.83 -22.48 -10.01
N VAL A 166 -1.25 -21.40 -9.47
CA VAL A 166 -0.44 -21.44 -8.23
C VAL A 166 -1.30 -21.09 -7.01
N ARG A 167 -2.25 -20.16 -7.19
CA ARG A 167 -3.24 -19.73 -6.20
C ARG A 167 -4.62 -19.79 -6.83
N ALA A 168 -5.66 -19.77 -5.99
CA ALA A 168 -7.05 -19.69 -6.44
C ALA A 168 -7.25 -18.49 -7.38
N LEU A 169 -7.83 -18.77 -8.55
CA LEU A 169 -8.05 -17.79 -9.60
C LEU A 169 -9.37 -17.05 -9.33
N PRO A 170 -9.33 -15.71 -9.21
CA PRO A 170 -10.55 -14.93 -9.02
C PRO A 170 -11.34 -14.84 -10.32
N PHE A 171 -12.66 -14.85 -10.19
CA PHE A 171 -13.60 -14.48 -11.24
C PHE A 171 -14.14 -13.08 -11.01
N ASP A 172 -14.26 -12.26 -12.05
CA ASP A 172 -14.57 -10.82 -11.86
C ASP A 172 -15.89 -10.60 -11.13
N PHE A 173 -16.95 -11.31 -11.54
CA PHE A 173 -18.24 -11.32 -10.85
C PHE A 173 -18.82 -12.74 -10.78
N ALA A 174 -19.38 -13.08 -9.62
CA ALA A 174 -20.27 -14.22 -9.44
C ALA A 174 -21.67 -13.71 -9.12
N ILE A 175 -22.64 -14.07 -9.95
CA ILE A 175 -24.04 -13.66 -9.82
C ILE A 175 -24.82 -14.77 -9.11
N PHE A 176 -25.60 -14.38 -8.10
CA PHE A 176 -26.42 -15.29 -7.32
C PHE A 176 -27.91 -15.06 -7.60
N ASN A 177 -28.68 -16.14 -7.57
CA ASN A 177 -30.14 -16.09 -7.58
C ASN A 177 -30.65 -17.04 -6.50
N ASP A 178 -31.47 -16.53 -5.57
CA ASP A 178 -31.98 -17.28 -4.43
C ASP A 178 -30.89 -17.97 -3.58
N GLY A 179 -29.73 -17.32 -3.46
CA GLY A 179 -28.58 -17.82 -2.70
C GLY A 179 -27.70 -18.83 -3.44
N GLU A 180 -28.09 -19.27 -4.64
CA GLU A 180 -27.34 -20.21 -5.46
C GLU A 180 -26.56 -19.49 -6.57
N LEU A 181 -25.40 -20.03 -6.95
CA LEU A 181 -24.60 -19.48 -8.04
C LEU A 181 -25.33 -19.67 -9.38
N TYR A 182 -25.66 -18.56 -10.05
CA TYR A 182 -26.36 -18.59 -11.33
C TYR A 182 -25.40 -18.51 -12.52
N THR A 183 -24.47 -17.53 -12.51
CA THR A 183 -23.47 -17.37 -13.58
C THR A 183 -22.24 -16.62 -13.07
N LEU A 184 -21.10 -16.88 -13.70
CA LEU A 184 -19.89 -16.08 -13.59
C LEU A 184 -19.82 -15.09 -14.76
N ILE A 185 -19.15 -13.96 -14.55
CA ILE A 185 -18.85 -12.96 -15.59
C ILE A 185 -17.36 -12.59 -15.51
N GLU A 186 -16.72 -12.52 -16.67
CA GLU A 186 -15.32 -12.13 -16.87
C GLU A 186 -15.21 -10.98 -17.86
N TRP A 187 -14.56 -9.88 -17.47
CA TRP A 187 -14.18 -8.81 -18.39
C TRP A 187 -12.80 -9.10 -18.99
N GLN A 188 -12.77 -9.33 -20.28
CA GLN A 188 -11.55 -9.74 -20.99
C GLN A 188 -10.87 -8.50 -21.57
N GLY A 189 -9.89 -7.97 -20.83
CA GLY A 189 -9.03 -6.87 -21.27
C GLY A 189 -8.22 -7.18 -22.55
N ARG A 190 -7.58 -6.16 -23.14
CA ARG A 190 -6.74 -6.30 -24.35
C ARG A 190 -5.66 -7.37 -24.22
N GLN A 191 -5.11 -7.54 -23.02
CA GLN A 191 -4.10 -8.55 -22.68
C GLN A 191 -4.58 -10.00 -22.78
N HIS A 192 -5.87 -10.26 -23.00
CA HIS A 192 -6.38 -11.60 -23.29
C HIS A 192 -6.31 -11.94 -24.79
N PHE A 193 -6.13 -10.93 -25.65
CA PHE A 193 -6.16 -11.07 -27.10
C PHE A 193 -4.79 -10.90 -27.75
N GLU A 194 -3.93 -10.06 -27.16
CA GLU A 194 -2.59 -9.81 -27.67
C GLU A 194 -1.59 -9.44 -26.57
N PRO A 195 -0.29 -9.65 -26.81
CA PRO A 195 0.76 -9.21 -25.89
C PRO A 195 0.77 -7.69 -25.78
N VAL A 196 0.90 -7.20 -24.55
CA VAL A 196 0.99 -5.77 -24.26
C VAL A 196 2.24 -5.52 -23.42
N GLU A 197 3.21 -4.78 -23.98
CA GLU A 197 4.53 -4.53 -23.36
C GLU A 197 4.44 -4.00 -21.93
N THR A 198 3.55 -3.03 -21.68
CA THR A 198 3.34 -2.44 -20.35
C THR A 198 2.83 -3.45 -19.30
N PHE A 199 2.31 -4.59 -19.75
CA PHE A 199 1.82 -5.68 -18.90
C PHE A 199 2.78 -6.89 -18.90
N GLY A 200 4.00 -6.76 -19.44
CA GLY A 200 5.00 -7.82 -19.47
C GLY A 200 5.09 -8.60 -20.79
N GLY A 201 4.50 -8.08 -21.86
CA GLY A 201 4.67 -8.61 -23.22
C GLY A 201 4.20 -10.07 -23.37
N ASP A 202 4.94 -10.85 -24.15
CA ASP A 202 4.59 -12.22 -24.53
C ASP A 202 4.50 -13.20 -23.34
N GLU A 203 5.42 -13.09 -22.36
CA GLU A 203 5.40 -13.98 -21.19
C GLU A 203 4.09 -13.83 -20.40
N SER A 204 3.67 -12.59 -20.17
CA SER A 204 2.42 -12.29 -19.47
C SER A 204 1.18 -12.71 -20.26
N PHE A 205 1.24 -12.61 -21.58
CA PHE A 205 0.19 -13.06 -22.48
C PHE A 205 -0.03 -14.57 -22.38
N GLU A 206 1.04 -15.37 -22.47
CA GLU A 206 0.95 -16.83 -22.36
C GLU A 206 0.46 -17.27 -20.97
N GLN A 207 0.89 -16.58 -19.90
CA GLN A 207 0.37 -16.83 -18.56
C GLN A 207 -1.12 -16.47 -18.43
N THR A 208 -1.59 -15.44 -19.15
CA THR A 208 -3.01 -15.05 -19.18
C THR A 208 -3.84 -16.13 -19.86
N ARG A 209 -3.42 -16.60 -21.04
CA ARG A 209 -4.08 -17.69 -21.77
C ARG A 209 -4.16 -18.99 -20.95
N LEU A 210 -3.10 -19.33 -20.23
CA LEU A 210 -3.10 -20.48 -19.32
C LEU A 210 -4.15 -20.35 -18.22
N ARG A 211 -4.25 -19.17 -17.58
CA ARG A 211 -5.24 -18.92 -16.53
C ARG A 211 -6.67 -18.96 -17.07
N ASP A 212 -6.90 -18.41 -18.26
CA ASP A 212 -8.22 -18.45 -18.91
C ASP A 212 -8.63 -19.89 -19.24
N TYR A 213 -7.69 -20.71 -19.73
CA TYR A 213 -7.93 -22.12 -19.97
C TYR A 213 -8.31 -22.88 -18.69
N ILE A 214 -7.59 -22.66 -17.58
CA ILE A 214 -7.91 -23.29 -16.29
C ILE A 214 -9.32 -22.89 -15.82
N LYS A 215 -9.67 -21.60 -15.91
CA LYS A 215 -11.01 -21.11 -15.55
C LYS A 215 -12.09 -21.75 -16.42
N TRP A 216 -11.87 -21.80 -17.73
CA TRP A 216 -12.80 -22.38 -18.69
C TRP A 216 -13.02 -23.87 -18.40
N ASP A 217 -11.94 -24.64 -18.27
CA ASP A 217 -11.98 -26.08 -18.00
C ASP A 217 -12.68 -26.39 -16.67
N TYR A 218 -12.41 -25.57 -15.64
CA TYR A 218 -13.09 -25.67 -14.36
C TYR A 218 -14.60 -25.42 -14.47
N CYS A 219 -15.01 -24.39 -15.19
CA CYS A 219 -16.44 -24.08 -15.38
C CYS A 219 -17.15 -25.20 -16.16
N VAL A 220 -16.53 -25.72 -17.22
CA VAL A 220 -17.07 -26.84 -18.01
C VAL A 220 -17.20 -28.10 -17.15
N SER A 221 -16.15 -28.45 -16.41
CA SER A 221 -16.12 -29.67 -15.60
C SER A 221 -17.13 -29.67 -14.45
N ASN A 222 -17.47 -28.49 -13.94
CA ASN A 222 -18.42 -28.32 -12.84
C ASN A 222 -19.81 -27.85 -13.29
N ASN A 223 -20.07 -27.80 -14.60
CA ASN A 223 -21.33 -27.32 -15.16
C ASN A 223 -21.72 -25.90 -14.67
N ILE A 224 -20.74 -25.01 -14.56
CA ILE A 224 -20.91 -23.62 -14.16
C ILE A 224 -21.00 -22.75 -15.40
N ARG A 225 -22.06 -21.93 -15.50
CA ARG A 225 -22.20 -20.93 -16.57
C ARG A 225 -21.19 -19.80 -16.38
N ILE A 226 -20.50 -19.42 -17.45
CA ILE A 226 -19.58 -18.29 -17.47
C ILE A 226 -19.82 -17.44 -18.73
N ALA A 227 -19.85 -16.12 -18.57
CA ALA A 227 -19.95 -15.16 -19.65
C ALA A 227 -18.68 -14.33 -19.76
N TYR A 228 -18.07 -14.32 -20.95
CA TYR A 228 -16.90 -13.50 -21.26
C TYR A 228 -17.32 -12.24 -22.01
N ILE A 229 -16.94 -11.07 -21.51
CA ILE A 229 -17.25 -9.77 -22.10
C ILE A 229 -15.94 -9.12 -22.58
N PRO A 230 -15.70 -9.03 -23.90
CA PRO A 230 -14.47 -8.46 -24.46
C PRO A 230 -14.31 -6.95 -24.20
N TYR A 231 -13.06 -6.48 -24.13
CA TYR A 231 -12.76 -5.06 -23.89
C TYR A 231 -13.27 -4.09 -24.96
N TYR A 232 -13.55 -4.58 -26.17
CA TYR A 232 -14.10 -3.80 -27.27
C TYR A 232 -15.64 -3.71 -27.24
N THR A 233 -16.31 -4.32 -26.25
CA THR A 233 -17.74 -4.13 -26.02
C THR A 233 -18.04 -2.67 -25.74
N ARG A 234 -18.98 -2.08 -26.49
CA ARG A 234 -19.38 -0.68 -26.30
C ARG A 234 -20.21 -0.55 -25.03
N GLU A 235 -20.06 0.59 -24.37
CA GLU A 235 -20.80 0.86 -23.13
C GLU A 235 -22.33 0.84 -23.34
N ASP A 236 -22.79 1.31 -24.51
CA ASP A 236 -24.22 1.33 -24.87
C ASP A 236 -24.83 -0.07 -25.04
N ASP A 237 -24.01 -1.06 -25.41
CA ASP A 237 -24.47 -2.44 -25.68
C ASP A 237 -24.49 -3.29 -24.41
N LEU A 238 -23.72 -2.88 -23.39
CA LEU A 238 -23.53 -3.66 -22.16
C LEU A 238 -24.83 -3.92 -21.37
N PRO A 239 -25.79 -2.97 -21.26
CA PRO A 239 -27.07 -3.24 -20.60
C PRO A 239 -27.82 -4.42 -21.21
N GLU A 240 -27.93 -4.49 -22.54
CA GLU A 240 -28.65 -5.56 -23.23
C GLU A 240 -27.91 -6.90 -23.10
N ILE A 241 -26.58 -6.89 -23.21
CA ILE A 241 -25.74 -8.07 -22.98
C ILE A 241 -25.98 -8.63 -21.57
N LEU A 242 -25.97 -7.76 -20.55
CA LEU A 242 -26.22 -8.19 -19.17
C LEU A 242 -27.63 -8.75 -18.98
N ASP A 243 -28.66 -8.15 -19.61
CA ASP A 243 -30.03 -8.65 -19.50
C ASP A 243 -30.18 -10.07 -20.08
N GLY A 244 -29.36 -10.47 -21.07
CA GLY A 244 -29.31 -11.84 -21.59
C GLY A 244 -28.49 -12.84 -20.74
N ILE A 245 -27.67 -12.34 -19.81
CA ILE A 245 -26.77 -13.16 -18.97
C ILE A 245 -27.34 -13.33 -17.56
N LEU A 246 -28.06 -12.33 -17.05
CA LEU A 246 -28.58 -12.29 -15.68
C LEU A 246 -29.84 -13.14 -15.49
N PRO A 247 -30.21 -13.47 -14.23
CA PRO A 247 -31.49 -14.08 -13.93
C PRO A 247 -32.66 -13.21 -14.43
N PRO A 248 -33.74 -13.82 -14.95
CA PRO A 248 -34.93 -13.07 -15.32
C PRO A 248 -35.52 -12.41 -14.07
N LYS A 249 -35.95 -11.14 -14.18
CA LYS A 249 -36.66 -10.46 -13.09
C LYS A 249 -37.97 -11.20 -12.82
N GLU A 250 -38.20 -11.58 -11.57
CA GLU A 250 -39.52 -12.04 -11.15
C GLU A 250 -40.55 -10.93 -11.43
N VAL A 251 -41.44 -11.18 -12.38
CA VAL A 251 -42.61 -10.33 -12.58
C VAL A 251 -43.58 -10.71 -11.48
N ILE A 252 -43.60 -9.95 -10.38
CA ILE A 252 -44.68 -10.05 -9.39
C ILE A 252 -45.94 -9.52 -10.07
N VAL A 253 -46.72 -10.42 -10.66
CA VAL A 253 -48.08 -10.10 -11.11
C VAL A 253 -48.93 -10.02 -9.84
N SER A 254 -49.17 -8.80 -9.36
CA SER A 254 -50.19 -8.57 -8.33
C SER A 254 -51.56 -8.90 -8.93
N VAL A 255 -52.11 -10.04 -8.52
CA VAL A 255 -53.51 -10.45 -8.77
C VAL A 255 -54.48 -9.67 -7.91
#